data_AF-A0A117LM64-F1
#
_entry.id   AF-A0A117LM64-F1
#
_cell.length_a   1.000
_cell.length_b   1.000
_cell.length_c   1.000
_cell.angle_alpha   90.00
_cell.angle_beta   90.00
_cell.angle_gamma   90.00
#
_symmetry.space_group_name_H-M   'P 1'
#
loop_
_entity.id
_entity.type
_entity.pdbx_description
1 polymer ?
#
loop_
_entity_poly.entity_id
_entity_poly.type
_entity_poly.pdbx_seq_one_letter_code
_entity_poly.pdbx_strand_id
1 'polypeptide(L)'
;SYVAANILKWHWWRFNSNGFAWGMIGGLIPALILPYIPVINSMLPLYYFPIILLISIVGCIWGTYTAPATDTKVLKEFYKKTRPWGFWKPIHKLVLAEQPDFQKNKAFGRDMTNVAVGIIWQTALVAAPIYLVVKQFNSLAIALMIVGVGTIILKKNWYDKLEKE
;
A
#
# COMPACT_ATOMS: atom_id res chain seq x y z
N SER A 1 -1.62 10.41 -7.90
CA SER A 1 -1.31 9.62 -6.70
C SER A 1 -0.88 8.23 -7.11
N TYR A 2 0.37 7.86 -6.83
CA TYR A 2 0.85 6.48 -7.03
C TYR A 2 0.31 5.51 -5.98
N VAL A 3 -0.41 6.01 -4.97
CA VAL A 3 -0.96 5.23 -3.85
C VAL A 3 -1.93 4.15 -4.35
N ALA A 4 -2.88 4.50 -5.20
CA ALA A 4 -3.90 3.57 -5.70
C ALA A 4 -3.26 2.38 -6.43
N ALA A 5 -2.36 2.65 -7.38
CA ALA A 5 -1.65 1.62 -8.14
C ALA A 5 -0.79 0.71 -7.25
N ASN A 6 -0.15 1.27 -6.20
CA ASN A 6 0.67 0.50 -5.28
C ASN A 6 -0.13 -0.36 -4.30
N ILE A 7 -1.36 0.01 -3.97
CA ILE A 7 -2.26 -0.82 -3.16
C ILE A 7 -2.86 -1.94 -4.02
N LEU A 8 -3.39 -1.60 -5.20
CA LEU A 8 -4.13 -2.54 -6.05
C LEU A 8 -3.25 -3.68 -6.56
N LYS A 9 -1.97 -3.44 -6.85
CA LYS A 9 -1.05 -4.49 -7.35
C LYS A 9 -0.90 -5.69 -6.41
N TRP A 10 -1.08 -5.49 -5.10
CA TRP A 10 -0.98 -6.56 -4.12
C TRP A 10 -2.32 -7.20 -3.80
N HIS A 11 -3.41 -6.44 -3.89
CA HIS A 11 -4.72 -6.85 -3.36
C HIS A 11 -5.71 -7.30 -4.43
N TRP A 12 -5.45 -7.06 -5.73
CA TRP A 12 -6.37 -7.39 -6.80
C TRP A 12 -5.71 -8.21 -7.91
N TRP A 13 -6.09 -9.47 -8.02
CA TRP A 13 -5.51 -10.43 -8.97
C TRP A 13 -5.61 -10.00 -10.44
N ARG A 14 -6.61 -9.20 -10.81
CA ARG A 14 -6.85 -8.77 -12.19
C ARG A 14 -6.01 -7.56 -12.59
N PHE A 15 -5.46 -6.84 -11.61
CA PHE A 15 -4.65 -5.66 -11.83
C PHE A 15 -3.38 -6.01 -12.59
N ASN A 16 -3.12 -5.29 -13.68
CA ASN A 16 -2.01 -5.55 -14.59
C ASN A 16 -1.17 -4.27 -14.81
N SER A 17 -0.09 -4.38 -15.59
CA SER A 17 0.83 -3.27 -15.86
C SER A 17 0.14 -2.07 -16.53
N ASN A 18 -0.91 -2.28 -17.34
CA ASN A 18 -1.65 -1.19 -17.96
C ASN A 18 -2.53 -0.44 -16.96
N GLY A 19 -3.18 -1.15 -16.03
CA GLY A 19 -3.84 -0.53 -14.89
C GLY A 19 -2.87 0.29 -14.05
N PHE A 20 -1.66 -0.24 -13.82
CA PHE A 20 -0.61 0.51 -13.12
C PHE A 20 -0.22 1.78 -13.88
N ALA A 21 0.06 1.70 -15.18
CA ALA A 21 0.45 2.84 -16.00
C ALA A 21 -0.63 3.94 -16.04
N TRP A 22 -1.87 3.59 -16.38
CA TRP A 22 -2.98 4.55 -16.45
C TRP A 22 -3.34 5.13 -15.08
N GLY A 23 -3.23 4.34 -14.02
CA GLY A 23 -3.39 4.82 -12.64
C GLY A 23 -2.34 5.85 -12.24
N MET A 24 -1.08 5.62 -12.64
CA MET A 24 0.02 6.57 -12.41
C MET A 24 -0.21 7.87 -13.21
N ILE A 25 -0.57 7.76 -14.49
CA ILE A 25 -0.88 8.91 -15.37
C ILE A 25 -2.05 9.73 -14.81
N GLY A 26 -3.17 9.08 -14.50
CA GLY A 26 -4.34 9.71 -13.86
C GLY A 26 -4.04 10.27 -12.48
N GLY A 27 -2.92 9.88 -11.90
CA GLY A 27 -2.41 10.45 -10.68
C GLY A 27 -1.44 11.62 -10.84
N LEU A 28 -0.67 11.66 -11.92
CA LEU A 28 0.37 12.65 -12.17
C LEU A 28 -0.20 13.87 -12.90
N ILE A 29 -0.99 13.65 -13.94
CA ILE A 29 -1.55 14.73 -14.77
C ILE A 29 -2.39 15.70 -13.93
N PRO A 30 -3.36 15.26 -13.10
CA PRO A 30 -4.13 16.20 -12.28
C PRO A 30 -3.26 16.91 -11.24
N ALA A 31 -2.22 16.26 -10.70
CA ALA A 31 -1.31 16.91 -9.76
C ALA A 31 -0.53 18.07 -10.40
N LEU A 32 -0.23 17.97 -11.70
CA LEU A 32 0.42 19.03 -12.46
C LEU A 32 -0.56 20.14 -12.90
N ILE A 33 -1.83 19.81 -13.15
CA ILE A 33 -2.80 20.78 -13.69
C ILE A 33 -3.55 21.53 -12.60
N LEU A 34 -4.04 20.84 -11.55
CA LEU A 34 -4.91 21.42 -10.53
C LEU A 34 -4.37 22.72 -9.89
N PRO A 35 -3.07 22.87 -9.60
CA PRO A 35 -2.53 24.13 -9.04
C PRO A 35 -2.69 25.35 -9.95
N TYR A 36 -2.83 25.16 -11.28
CA TYR A 36 -2.97 26.25 -12.24
C TYR A 36 -4.43 26.59 -12.56
N ILE A 37 -5.40 25.83 -12.03
CA ILE A 37 -6.82 26.09 -12.25
C ILE A 37 -7.25 27.25 -11.35
N PRO A 38 -7.75 28.39 -11.89
CA PRO A 38 -8.05 29.60 -11.10
C PRO A 38 -9.06 29.39 -9.96
N VAL A 39 -9.97 28.44 -10.09
CA VAL A 39 -11.00 28.13 -9.07
C VAL A 39 -10.42 27.36 -7.88
N ILE A 40 -9.28 26.69 -8.08
CA ILE A 40 -8.72 25.70 -7.15
C ILE A 40 -7.33 26.15 -6.62
N ASN A 41 -6.66 27.08 -7.31
CA ASN A 41 -5.29 27.52 -7.03
C ASN A 41 -5.07 28.18 -5.65
N SER A 42 -6.13 28.64 -4.99
CA SER A 42 -6.10 29.29 -3.68
C SER A 42 -6.17 28.30 -2.53
N MET A 43 -6.40 27.01 -2.81
CA MET A 43 -6.44 25.97 -1.79
C MET A 43 -5.05 25.44 -1.45
N LEU A 44 -4.90 24.92 -0.23
CA LEU A 44 -3.69 24.18 0.14
C LEU A 44 -3.52 22.97 -0.80
N PRO A 45 -2.29 22.69 -1.28
CA PRO A 45 -2.01 21.54 -2.14
C PRO A 45 -2.48 20.19 -1.57
N LEU A 46 -2.55 20.08 -0.25
CA LEU A 46 -3.07 18.92 0.45
C LEU A 46 -4.52 18.57 0.05
N TYR A 47 -5.36 19.58 -0.24
CA TYR A 47 -6.75 19.37 -0.61
C TYR A 47 -6.93 18.86 -2.04
N TYR A 48 -5.88 18.90 -2.88
CA TYR A 48 -5.92 18.29 -4.21
C TYR A 48 -5.87 16.76 -4.14
N PHE A 49 -5.32 16.21 -3.04
CA PHE A 49 -5.04 14.79 -2.93
C PHE A 49 -6.28 13.88 -3.13
N PRO A 50 -7.44 14.12 -2.51
CA PRO A 50 -8.62 13.28 -2.72
C PRO A 50 -9.08 13.24 -4.18
N ILE A 51 -9.05 14.38 -4.87
CA ILE A 51 -9.42 14.47 -6.30
C ILE A 51 -8.43 13.67 -7.14
N ILE A 52 -7.13 13.89 -6.92
CA ILE A 52 -6.06 13.17 -7.60
C ILE A 52 -6.16 11.65 -7.34
N LEU A 53 -6.52 11.25 -6.13
CA LEU A 53 -6.69 9.85 -5.75
C LEU A 53 -7.86 9.23 -6.51
N LEU A 54 -9.00 9.90 -6.58
CA LEU A 54 -10.17 9.42 -7.32
C LEU A 54 -9.86 9.23 -8.81
N ILE A 55 -9.25 10.24 -9.45
CA ILE A 55 -8.88 10.13 -10.87
C ILE A 55 -7.86 9.00 -11.09
N SER A 56 -6.91 8.84 -10.17
CA SER A 56 -5.96 7.72 -10.22
C SER A 56 -6.63 6.36 -10.08
N ILE A 57 -7.63 6.21 -9.19
CA ILE A 57 -8.40 4.96 -9.04
C ILE A 57 -9.17 4.66 -10.31
N VAL A 58 -9.83 5.66 -10.90
CA VAL A 58 -10.53 5.50 -12.18
C VAL A 58 -9.56 5.07 -13.28
N GLY A 59 -8.39 5.71 -13.36
CA GLY A 59 -7.32 5.33 -14.29
C GLY A 59 -6.82 3.90 -14.07
N CYS A 60 -6.65 3.47 -12.82
CA CYS A 60 -6.29 2.10 -12.46
C CYS A 60 -7.31 1.08 -12.98
N ILE A 61 -8.60 1.32 -12.72
CA ILE A 61 -9.69 0.42 -13.12
C ILE A 61 -9.78 0.39 -14.65
N TRP A 62 -9.86 1.57 -15.28
CA TRP A 62 -9.97 1.68 -16.74
C TRP A 62 -8.79 1.01 -17.45
N GLY A 63 -7.56 1.34 -17.08
CA GLY A 63 -6.36 0.75 -17.65
C GLY A 63 -6.23 -0.76 -17.42
N THR A 64 -6.83 -1.30 -16.35
CA THR A 64 -6.83 -2.74 -16.11
C THR A 64 -7.67 -3.49 -17.14
N TYR A 65 -8.81 -2.90 -17.53
CA TYR A 65 -9.77 -3.52 -18.46
C TYR A 65 -9.48 -3.24 -19.93
N THR A 66 -8.66 -2.25 -20.26
CA THR A 66 -8.21 -2.00 -21.65
C THR A 66 -7.22 -3.04 -22.17
N ALA A 67 -6.73 -3.92 -21.30
CA ALA A 67 -5.76 -4.95 -21.64
C ALA A 67 -6.17 -6.32 -21.07
N PRO A 68 -5.73 -7.42 -21.70
CA PRO A 68 -6.01 -8.75 -21.19
C PRO A 68 -5.43 -8.95 -19.78
N ALA A 69 -5.96 -9.96 -19.08
CA ALA A 69 -5.39 -10.37 -17.80
C ALA A 69 -3.97 -10.92 -18.00
N THR A 70 -3.13 -10.76 -16.98
CA THR A 70 -1.82 -11.43 -16.94
C THR A 70 -1.99 -12.94 -17.05
N ASP A 71 -1.03 -13.61 -17.69
CA ASP A 71 -1.04 -15.05 -17.88
C ASP A 71 -1.32 -15.80 -16.56
N THR A 72 -2.28 -16.73 -16.62
CA THR A 72 -2.73 -17.52 -15.47
C THR A 72 -1.59 -18.30 -14.82
N LYS A 73 -0.60 -18.80 -15.59
CA LYS A 73 0.56 -19.51 -15.05
C LYS A 73 1.39 -18.59 -14.14
N VAL A 74 1.68 -17.37 -14.60
CA VAL A 74 2.42 -16.37 -13.82
C VAL A 74 1.64 -15.98 -12.56
N LEU A 75 0.33 -15.79 -12.67
CA LEU A 75 -0.53 -15.49 -11.52
C LEU A 75 -0.55 -16.62 -10.49
N LYS A 76 -0.61 -17.89 -10.94
CA LYS A 76 -0.54 -19.05 -10.05
C LYS A 76 0.82 -19.16 -9.35
N GLU A 77 1.92 -19.01 -10.08
CA GLU A 77 3.27 -19.05 -9.52
C GLU A 77 3.48 -17.95 -8.47
N PHE A 78 3.08 -16.72 -8.80
CA PHE A 78 3.08 -15.60 -7.87
C PHE A 78 2.24 -15.90 -6.63
N TYR A 79 1.00 -16.37 -6.80
CA TYR A 79 0.11 -16.65 -5.68
C TYR A 79 0.64 -17.78 -4.78
N LYS A 80 1.22 -18.84 -5.36
CA LYS A 80 1.83 -19.95 -4.62
C LYS A 80 3.00 -19.48 -3.76
N LYS A 81 3.85 -18.60 -4.30
CA LYS A 81 5.04 -18.07 -3.62
C LYS A 81 4.69 -17.05 -2.54
N THR A 82 3.87 -16.06 -2.87
CA THR A 82 3.72 -14.85 -2.04
C THR A 82 2.50 -14.90 -1.13
N ARG A 83 1.49 -15.72 -1.45
CA ARG A 83 0.23 -15.88 -0.70
C ARG A 83 -0.39 -14.54 -0.24
N PRO A 84 -0.59 -13.58 -1.16
CA PRO A 84 -1.04 -12.24 -0.82
C PRO A 84 -2.49 -12.21 -0.30
N TRP A 85 -2.82 -11.19 0.48
CA TRP A 85 -4.21 -10.91 0.88
C TRP A 85 -4.98 -10.17 -0.21
N GLY A 86 -6.31 -10.14 -0.08
CA GLY A 86 -7.20 -9.41 -0.97
C GLY A 86 -8.05 -10.33 -1.86
N PHE A 87 -8.36 -9.87 -3.06
CA PHE A 87 -9.35 -10.46 -3.97
C PHE A 87 -8.80 -11.64 -4.78
N TRP A 88 -7.93 -12.47 -4.22
CA TRP A 88 -7.25 -13.56 -4.95
C TRP A 88 -8.04 -14.88 -5.05
N LYS A 89 -9.31 -14.89 -4.65
CA LYS A 89 -10.17 -16.10 -4.63
C LYS A 89 -10.19 -16.88 -5.97
N PRO A 90 -10.26 -16.25 -7.16
CA PRO A 90 -10.28 -16.98 -8.43
C PRO A 90 -8.99 -17.78 -8.67
N ILE A 91 -7.83 -17.15 -8.47
CA ILE A 91 -6.53 -17.80 -8.64
C ILE A 91 -6.30 -18.88 -7.58
N HIS A 92 -6.73 -18.64 -6.34
CA HIS A 92 -6.66 -19.63 -5.27
C HIS A 92 -7.41 -20.93 -5.62
N LYS A 93 -8.61 -20.83 -6.21
CA LYS A 93 -9.38 -22.00 -6.66
C LYS A 93 -8.65 -22.79 -7.73
N LEU A 94 -8.01 -22.10 -8.69
CA LEU A 94 -7.21 -22.74 -9.73
C LEU A 94 -5.99 -23.46 -9.16
N VAL A 95 -5.34 -22.87 -8.14
CA VAL A 95 -4.22 -23.50 -7.44
C VAL A 95 -4.68 -24.74 -6.66
N LEU A 96 -5.81 -24.66 -5.95
CA LEU A 96 -6.35 -25.79 -5.20
C LEU A 96 -6.76 -26.97 -6.08
N ALA A 97 -7.26 -26.70 -7.29
CA ALA A 97 -7.58 -27.76 -8.26
C ALA A 97 -6.34 -28.56 -8.68
N GLU A 98 -5.17 -27.93 -8.69
CA GLU A 98 -3.88 -28.58 -9.03
C GLU A 98 -3.16 -29.13 -7.79
N GLN A 99 -3.36 -28.53 -6.62
CA GLN A 99 -2.70 -28.86 -5.36
C GLN A 99 -3.71 -28.75 -4.21
N PRO A 100 -4.44 -29.83 -3.89
CA PRO A 100 -5.49 -29.83 -2.86
C PRO A 100 -4.99 -29.44 -1.46
N ASP A 101 -3.74 -29.76 -1.12
CA ASP A 101 -3.13 -29.47 0.18
C ASP A 101 -2.67 -28.02 0.34
N PHE A 102 -2.84 -27.17 -0.68
CA PHE A 102 -2.36 -25.79 -0.66
C PHE A 102 -3.12 -24.93 0.35
N GLN A 103 -2.41 -24.43 1.36
CA GLN A 103 -3.00 -23.56 2.38
C GLN A 103 -2.85 -22.07 2.06
N LYS A 104 -3.96 -21.33 2.20
CA LYS A 104 -3.96 -19.86 2.14
C LYS A 104 -3.27 -19.25 3.37
N ASN A 105 -2.70 -18.06 3.22
CA ASN A 105 -2.22 -17.27 4.35
C ASN A 105 -3.41 -16.87 5.26
N LYS A 106 -3.31 -17.18 6.56
CA LYS A 106 -4.31 -16.85 7.60
C LYS A 106 -3.85 -15.73 8.55
N ALA A 107 -2.63 -15.22 8.39
CA ALA A 107 -2.00 -14.26 9.31
C ALA A 107 -2.47 -12.81 9.14
N PHE A 108 -3.49 -12.55 8.31
CA PHE A 108 -4.00 -11.20 7.99
C PHE A 108 -4.18 -10.30 9.23
N GLY A 109 -4.75 -10.83 10.33
CA GLY A 109 -4.93 -10.06 11.56
C GLY A 109 -3.61 -9.59 12.18
N ARG A 110 -2.64 -10.50 12.33
CA ARG A 110 -1.29 -10.18 12.82
C ARG A 110 -0.60 -9.17 11.93
N ASP A 111 -0.68 -9.37 10.62
CA ASP A 111 0.02 -8.54 9.66
C ASP A 111 -0.59 -7.13 9.59
N MET A 112 -1.91 -7.01 9.74
CA MET A 112 -2.57 -5.71 9.85
C MET A 112 -2.22 -4.97 11.15
N THR A 113 -2.09 -5.68 12.28
CA THR A 113 -1.58 -5.08 13.52
C THR A 113 -0.14 -4.58 13.34
N ASN A 114 0.72 -5.37 12.69
CA ASN A 114 2.10 -4.95 12.38
C ASN A 114 2.12 -3.70 11.48
N VAL A 115 1.24 -3.63 10.47
CA VAL A 115 1.09 -2.43 9.63
C VAL A 115 0.66 -1.21 10.45
N ALA A 116 -0.33 -1.34 11.34
CA ALA A 116 -0.79 -0.24 12.18
C ALA A 116 0.31 0.28 13.13
N VAL A 117 1.04 -0.64 13.78
CA VAL A 117 2.20 -0.29 14.61
C VAL A 117 3.28 0.38 13.76
N GLY A 118 3.53 -0.13 12.55
CA GLY A 118 4.46 0.44 11.59
C GLY A 118 4.12 1.87 11.19
N ILE A 119 2.83 2.19 10.98
CA ILE A 119 2.39 3.56 10.68
C ILE A 119 2.72 4.50 11.85
N ILE A 120 2.33 4.12 13.08
CA ILE A 120 2.59 4.93 14.28
C ILE A 120 4.09 5.13 14.48
N TRP A 121 4.87 4.05 14.34
CA TRP A 121 6.32 4.06 14.45
C TRP A 121 6.97 4.99 13.41
N GLN A 122 6.58 4.87 12.14
CA GLN A 122 7.10 5.70 11.04
C GLN A 122 6.73 7.17 11.23
N THR A 123 5.49 7.46 11.64
CA THR A 123 5.04 8.84 11.92
C THR A 123 5.84 9.44 13.07
N ALA A 124 6.05 8.72 14.17
CA ALA A 124 6.87 9.19 15.28
C ALA A 124 8.33 9.41 14.88
N LEU A 125 8.89 8.52 14.04
CA LEU A 125 10.24 8.66 13.52
C LEU A 125 10.43 9.91 12.68
N VAL A 126 9.44 10.27 11.85
CA VAL A 126 9.44 11.50 11.04
C VAL A 126 9.20 12.74 11.92
N ALA A 127 8.37 12.64 12.96
CA ALA A 127 8.07 13.75 13.86
C ALA A 127 9.26 14.11 14.79
N ALA A 128 10.06 13.14 15.19
CA ALA A 128 11.21 13.34 16.09
C ALA A 128 12.20 14.43 15.61
N PRO A 129 12.76 14.41 14.39
CA PRO A 129 13.67 15.46 13.94
C PRO A 129 12.99 16.84 13.86
N ILE A 130 11.68 16.90 13.57
CA ILE A 130 10.92 18.15 13.57
C ILE A 130 10.88 18.74 14.98
N TYR A 131 10.52 17.93 15.99
CA TYR A 131 10.49 18.35 17.40
C TYR A 131 11.86 18.78 17.92
N LEU A 132 12.93 18.13 17.46
CA LEU A 132 14.30 18.53 17.77
C LEU A 132 14.60 19.95 17.24
N VAL A 133 14.27 20.22 15.97
CA VAL A 133 14.50 21.53 15.34
C VAL A 133 13.71 22.65 16.02
N VAL A 134 12.44 22.38 16.38
CA VAL A 134 11.60 23.36 17.10
C VAL A 134 11.88 23.41 18.61
N LYS A 135 12.91 22.69 19.10
CA LYS A 135 13.33 22.63 20.51
C LYS A 135 12.22 22.16 21.48
N GLN A 136 11.27 21.35 21.01
CA GLN A 136 10.23 20.76 21.85
C GLN A 136 10.69 19.43 22.44
N PHE A 137 11.51 19.49 23.49
CA PHE A 137 12.15 18.30 24.07
C PHE A 137 11.18 17.29 24.69
N ASN A 138 10.05 17.73 25.26
CA ASN A 138 9.03 16.82 25.79
C ASN A 138 8.39 16.00 24.67
N SER A 139 7.97 16.66 23.58
CA SER A 139 7.40 16.00 22.39
C SER A 139 8.42 15.09 21.71
N LEU A 140 9.68 15.51 21.64
CA LEU A 140 10.78 14.69 21.14
C LEU A 140 10.95 13.41 21.97
N ALA A 141 10.95 13.50 23.29
CA ALA A 141 11.09 12.35 24.17
C ALA A 141 9.95 11.35 23.98
N ILE A 142 8.70 11.84 23.86
CA ILE A 142 7.53 10.98 23.57
C ILE A 142 7.68 10.31 22.20
N ALA A 143 8.07 11.05 21.16
CA ALA A 143 8.26 10.50 19.82
C ALA A 143 9.34 9.41 19.80
N LEU A 144 10.49 9.64 20.45
CA LEU A 144 11.57 8.66 20.56
C LEU A 144 11.15 7.43 21.39
N MET A 145 10.35 7.61 22.44
CA MET A 145 9.78 6.50 23.20
C MET A 145 8.87 5.63 22.32
N ILE A 146 7.98 6.24 21.54
CA ILE A 146 7.09 5.53 20.60
C ILE A 146 7.92 4.76 19.55
N VAL A 147 8.98 5.38 19.02
CA VAL A 147 9.92 4.71 18.10
C VAL A 147 10.57 3.50 18.78
N GLY A 148 11.09 3.66 20.00
CA GLY A 148 11.72 2.57 20.75
C GLY A 148 10.76 1.40 21.00
N VAL A 149 9.56 1.68 21.50
CA VAL A 149 8.52 0.68 21.75
C VAL A 149 8.09 0.00 20.44
N GLY A 150 7.81 0.79 19.40
CA GLY A 150 7.40 0.26 18.10
C GLY A 150 8.48 -0.63 17.46
N THR A 151 9.77 -0.29 17.58
CA THR A 151 10.88 -1.13 17.14
C THR A 151 10.86 -2.49 17.84
N ILE A 152 10.63 -2.53 19.16
CA ILE A 152 10.58 -3.79 19.93
C ILE A 152 9.37 -4.63 19.49
N ILE A 153 8.20 -4.01 19.35
CA ILE A 153 6.97 -4.70 18.91
C ILE A 153 7.16 -5.28 17.50
N LEU A 154 7.63 -4.48 16.54
CA LEU A 154 7.85 -4.90 15.16
C LEU A 154 8.93 -5.97 15.07
N LYS A 155 10.01 -5.86 15.84
CA LYS A 155 11.05 -6.89 15.88
C LYS A 155 10.46 -8.24 16.28
N LYS A 156 9.74 -8.29 17.41
CA LYS A 156 9.19 -9.54 17.96
C LYS A 156 8.01 -10.10 17.16
N ASN A 157 7.11 -9.24 16.67
CA ASN A 157 5.87 -9.65 16.03
C ASN A 157 5.96 -9.81 14.52
N TRP A 158 6.96 -9.20 13.88
CA TRP A 158 7.15 -9.25 12.44
C TRP A 158 8.53 -9.82 12.06
N TYR A 159 9.63 -9.15 12.43
CA TYR A 159 10.97 -9.51 11.96
C TYR A 159 11.40 -10.92 12.37
N ASP A 160 11.29 -11.27 13.65
CA ASP A 160 11.70 -12.59 14.16
C ASP A 160 10.81 -13.75 13.66
N LYS A 161 9.66 -13.43 13.05
CA LYS A 161 8.71 -14.41 12.50
C LYS A 161 8.82 -14.57 10.98
N LEU A 162 9.47 -13.63 10.29
CA LEU A 162 9.67 -13.69 8.84
C LEU A 162 10.50 -14.90 8.40
N GLU A 163 11.50 -15.33 9.19
CA GLU A 163 12.33 -16.50 8.86
C GLU A 163 11.61 -17.84 9.06
N LYS A 164 10.48 -17.84 9.77
CA LYS A 164 9.74 -19.06 10.13
C LYS A 164 8.54 -19.33 9.21
N GLU A 165 8.30 -18.45 8.23
CA GLU A 165 7.19 -18.50 7.27
C GLU A 165 7.66 -18.74 5.84
#